data_AF-A0A0H2S6G4-F1
#
_entry.id   AF-A0A0H2S6G4-F1
#
_cell.length_a   1.000
_cell.length_b   1.000
_cell.length_c   1.000
_cell.angle_alpha   90.00
_cell.angle_beta   90.00
_cell.angle_gamma   90.00
#
_symmetry.space_group_name_H-M   'P 1'
#
loop_
_entity.id
_entity.type
_entity.pdbx_description
1 polymer ?
#
loop_
_entity_poly.entity_id
_entity_poly.type
_entity_poly.pdbx_seq_one_letter_code
_entity_poly.pdbx_strand_id
1 'polypeptide(L)'
;MEAEDDDLPEHEYIVMLDDDMTREEFDALIQEVKSQGMTVKSKTFSTVSKFQIKSLTVKATDENIEAFKSLRSNRIRYCERNQTVRMQPSRRTTHQDITKAADEESPEMQRSLTSSDIHSSSKSS
;
A
#
# COMPACT_ATOMS: atom_id res chain seq x y z
N MET A 1 -30.26 -3.32 27.69
CA MET A 1 -29.70 -3.85 26.44
C MET A 1 -29.62 -2.68 25.50
N GLU A 2 -28.47 -2.02 25.48
CA GLU A 2 -28.12 -1.21 24.31
C GLU A 2 -27.87 -2.23 23.19
N ALA A 3 -28.41 -1.98 22.00
CA ALA A 3 -27.92 -2.67 20.82
C ALA A 3 -26.43 -2.31 20.74
N GLU A 4 -25.56 -3.28 20.99
CA GLU A 4 -24.17 -3.19 20.55
C GLU A 4 -24.26 -3.13 19.03
N ASP A 5 -24.26 -1.91 18.49
CA ASP A 5 -24.14 -1.63 17.07
C ASP A 5 -22.81 -2.27 16.64
N ASP A 6 -22.91 -3.44 16.01
CA ASP A 6 -21.80 -4.21 15.48
C ASP A 6 -21.18 -3.35 14.37
N ASP A 7 -20.26 -2.46 14.74
CA ASP A 7 -19.51 -1.55 13.86
C ASP A 7 -18.63 -2.41 12.93
N LEU A 8 -19.27 -3.00 11.91
CA LEU A 8 -18.63 -3.88 10.96
C LEU A 8 -17.46 -3.12 10.31
N PRO A 9 -16.26 -3.73 10.21
CA PRO A 9 -15.09 -3.02 9.73
C PRO A 9 -15.29 -2.59 8.28
N GLU A 10 -15.26 -1.28 8.04
CA GLU A 10 -15.21 -0.73 6.70
C GLU A 10 -13.81 -0.87 6.10
N HIS A 11 -13.75 -1.26 4.83
CA HIS A 11 -12.52 -1.39 4.07
C HIS A 11 -12.54 -0.47 2.85
N GLU A 12 -11.36 -0.12 2.34
CA GLU A 12 -11.25 0.63 1.10
C GLU A 12 -11.24 -0.33 -0.09
N TYR A 13 -11.99 0.02 -1.14
CA TYR A 13 -12.18 -0.74 -2.36
C TYR A 13 -11.88 0.14 -3.57
N ILE A 14 -11.21 -0.43 -4.57
CA ILE A 14 -11.04 0.16 -5.89
C ILE A 14 -12.04 -0.51 -6.83
N VAL A 15 -12.91 0.28 -7.43
CA VAL A 15 -13.89 -0.15 -8.43
C VAL A 15 -13.49 0.45 -9.78
N MET A 16 -13.25 -0.39 -10.79
CA MET A 16 -13.13 0.07 -12.17
C MET A 16 -14.43 -0.21 -12.92
N LEU A 17 -14.84 0.79 -13.70
CA LEU A 17 -16.08 0.81 -14.44
C LEU A 17 -15.81 0.68 -15.93
N ASP A 18 -16.85 0.32 -16.70
CA ASP A 18 -16.71 0.14 -18.14
C ASP A 18 -16.38 1.43 -18.90
N ASP A 19 -15.64 1.25 -20.00
CA ASP A 19 -15.14 2.33 -20.85
C ASP A 19 -16.20 2.96 -21.75
N ASP A 20 -17.41 2.39 -21.84
CA ASP A 20 -18.56 2.95 -22.55
C ASP A 20 -19.42 3.91 -21.68
N MET A 21 -19.30 3.83 -20.35
CA MET A 21 -20.10 4.62 -19.39
C MET A 21 -20.00 6.13 -19.61
N THR A 22 -21.13 6.81 -19.76
CA THR A 22 -21.15 8.27 -19.92
C THR A 22 -20.79 8.99 -18.62
N ARG A 23 -20.49 10.29 -18.72
CA ARG A 23 -20.22 11.12 -17.54
C ARG A 23 -21.46 11.22 -16.61
N GLU A 24 -22.64 11.29 -17.20
CA GLU A 24 -23.91 11.36 -16.47
C GLU A 24 -24.18 10.07 -15.70
N GLU A 25 -23.99 8.91 -16.33
CA GLU A 25 -24.10 7.61 -15.66
C GLU A 25 -23.07 7.46 -14.54
N PHE A 26 -21.84 7.93 -14.76
CA PHE A 26 -20.79 7.91 -13.74
C PHE A 26 -21.15 8.75 -12.52
N ASP A 27 -21.62 9.99 -12.72
CA ASP A 27 -22.02 10.87 -11.63
C ASP A 27 -23.30 10.35 -10.92
N ALA A 28 -24.24 9.72 -11.64
CA ALA A 28 -25.40 9.04 -11.05
C ALA A 28 -25.00 7.85 -10.18
N LEU A 29 -24.04 7.04 -10.64
CA LEU A 29 -23.52 5.90 -9.88
C LEU A 29 -22.79 6.36 -8.61
N ILE A 30 -22.09 7.49 -8.63
CA ILE A 30 -21.50 8.08 -7.41
C ILE A 30 -22.58 8.45 -6.38
N GLN A 31 -23.71 9.00 -6.82
CA GLN A 31 -24.81 9.33 -5.91
C GLN A 31 -25.46 8.08 -5.34
N GLU A 32 -25.62 7.03 -6.16
CA GLU A 32 -26.13 5.74 -5.72
C GLU A 32 -25.22 5.11 -4.65
N VAL A 33 -23.90 5.10 -4.88
CA VAL A 33 -22.92 4.59 -3.90
C VAL A 33 -23.05 5.32 -2.56
N LYS A 34 -23.20 6.64 -2.58
CA LYS A 34 -23.43 7.44 -1.35
C LYS A 34 -24.75 7.12 -0.68
N SER A 35 -25.82 6.91 -1.45
CA SER A 35 -27.14 6.57 -0.90
C SER A 35 -27.19 5.20 -0.23
N GLN A 36 -26.28 4.29 -0.62
CA GLN A 36 -26.11 2.97 0.01
C GLN A 36 -25.23 3.02 1.28
N GLY A 37 -24.92 4.22 1.79
CA GLY A 37 -24.12 4.37 3.00
C GLY A 37 -22.61 4.16 2.80
N MET A 38 -22.14 4.06 1.55
CA MET A 38 -20.71 3.96 1.25
C MET A 38 -20.08 5.35 1.09
N THR A 39 -18.80 5.47 1.48
CA THR A 39 -18.05 6.73 1.38
C THR A 39 -17.16 6.73 0.15
N VAL A 40 -17.40 7.63 -0.81
CA VAL A 40 -16.51 7.81 -1.97
C VAL A 40 -15.27 8.62 -1.55
N LYS A 41 -14.09 7.99 -1.60
CA LYS A 41 -12.79 8.59 -1.28
C LYS A 41 -12.16 9.30 -2.47
N SER A 42 -12.22 8.67 -3.63
CA SER A 42 -11.64 9.20 -4.86
C SER A 42 -12.49 8.81 -6.07
N LYS A 43 -12.42 9.62 -7.13
CA LYS A 43 -13.09 9.36 -8.39
C LYS A 43 -12.21 9.79 -9.55
N THR A 44 -12.12 8.94 -10.57
CA THR A 44 -11.38 9.21 -11.80
C THR A 44 -12.32 9.00 -12.97
N PHE A 45 -12.41 10.02 -13.81
CA PHE A 45 -13.05 9.96 -15.11
C PHE A 45 -12.11 10.69 -16.06
N SER A 46 -11.29 9.93 -16.79
CA SER A 46 -10.21 10.51 -17.57
C SER A 46 -10.00 9.74 -18.86
N THR A 47 -9.68 10.48 -19.92
CA THR A 47 -9.30 9.90 -21.21
C THR A 47 -7.80 10.06 -21.37
N VAL A 48 -7.08 8.94 -21.43
CA VAL A 48 -5.64 8.91 -21.67
C VAL A 48 -5.42 8.29 -23.05
N SER A 49 -5.12 9.13 -24.03
CA SER A 49 -5.01 8.73 -25.44
C SER A 49 -6.28 8.01 -25.93
N LYS A 50 -6.19 6.74 -26.29
CA LYS A 50 -7.30 5.90 -26.77
C LYS A 50 -8.07 5.21 -25.64
N PHE A 51 -7.61 5.33 -24.40
CA PHE A 51 -8.17 4.60 -23.26
C PHE A 51 -8.99 5.53 -22.38
N GLN A 52 -10.21 5.11 -22.03
CA GLN A 52 -11.01 5.76 -20.99
C GLN A 52 -10.79 5.02 -19.68
N ILE A 53 -10.36 5.75 -18.65
CA ILE A 53 -10.19 5.24 -17.29
C ILE A 53 -11.31 5.83 -16.45
N LYS A 54 -12.17 4.93 -15.93
CA LYS A 54 -13.27 5.28 -15.03
C LYS A 54 -13.17 4.42 -13.80
N SER A 55 -12.94 5.04 -12.65
CA SER A 55 -12.76 4.32 -11.40
C SER A 55 -13.22 5.12 -10.19
N LEU A 56 -13.54 4.40 -9.13
CA LEU A 56 -13.91 4.92 -7.82
C LEU A 56 -13.08 4.22 -6.76
N THR A 57 -12.61 4.99 -5.77
CA THR A 57 -12.17 4.42 -4.49
C THR A 57 -13.28 4.68 -3.49
N VAL A 58 -13.79 3.63 -2.86
CA VAL A 58 -14.89 3.71 -1.89
C VAL A 58 -14.48 3.04 -0.59
N LYS A 59 -14.94 3.59 0.53
CA LYS A 59 -14.87 2.95 1.85
C LYS A 59 -16.26 2.41 2.16
N ALA A 60 -16.34 1.10 2.42
CA ALA A 60 -17.59 0.37 2.58
C ALA A 60 -17.35 -0.91 3.40
N THR A 61 -18.41 -1.47 3.98
CA THR A 61 -18.42 -2.84 4.49
C THR A 61 -18.41 -3.85 3.34
N ASP A 62 -18.03 -5.09 3.64
CA ASP A 62 -18.02 -6.17 2.65
C ASP A 62 -19.42 -6.48 2.12
N GLU A 63 -20.44 -6.35 2.96
CA GLU A 63 -21.83 -6.53 2.55
C GLU A 63 -22.28 -5.45 1.56
N ASN A 64 -21.98 -4.18 1.86
CA ASN A 64 -22.35 -3.06 0.98
C ASN A 64 -21.65 -3.15 -0.38
N ILE A 65 -20.36 -3.54 -0.42
CA ILE A 65 -19.65 -3.67 -1.68
C ILE A 65 -20.15 -4.87 -2.50
N GLU A 66 -20.48 -6.00 -1.88
CA GLU A 66 -21.05 -7.16 -2.58
C GLU A 66 -22.45 -6.87 -3.11
N ALA A 67 -23.29 -6.17 -2.33
CA ALA A 67 -24.60 -5.70 -2.78
C ALA A 67 -24.48 -4.77 -4.00
N PHE A 68 -23.55 -3.80 -3.94
CA PHE A 68 -23.27 -2.90 -5.05
C PHE A 68 -22.75 -3.64 -6.29
N LYS A 69 -21.84 -4.61 -6.13
CA LYS A 69 -21.33 -5.46 -7.21
C LYS A 69 -22.44 -6.26 -7.88
N SER A 70 -23.37 -6.81 -7.09
CA SER A 70 -24.52 -7.56 -7.60
C SER A 70 -25.45 -6.66 -8.42
N LEU A 71 -25.80 -5.49 -7.88
CA LEU A 71 -26.71 -4.53 -8.53
C LEU A 71 -26.15 -3.97 -9.85
N ARG A 72 -24.84 -3.73 -9.91
CA ARG A 72 -24.16 -3.08 -11.06
C ARG A 72 -23.15 -3.99 -11.74
N SER A 73 -23.39 -5.30 -11.71
CA SER A 73 -22.51 -6.33 -12.30
C SER A 73 -22.21 -6.10 -13.79
N ASN A 74 -23.11 -5.45 -14.51
CA ASN A 74 -22.98 -5.10 -15.93
C ASN A 74 -22.21 -3.79 -16.21
N ARG A 75 -21.80 -3.05 -15.16
CA ARG A 75 -21.09 -1.77 -15.27
C ARG A 75 -19.73 -1.77 -14.56
N ILE A 76 -19.46 -2.80 -13.77
CA ILE A 76 -18.23 -2.97 -12.99
C ILE A 76 -17.35 -3.97 -13.71
N ARG A 77 -16.23 -3.48 -14.21
CA ARG A 77 -15.21 -4.30 -14.87
C ARG A 77 -14.29 -4.99 -13.86
N TYR A 78 -14.02 -4.32 -12.74
CA TYR A 78 -13.13 -4.80 -11.70
C TYR A 78 -13.49 -4.23 -10.34
N CYS A 79 -13.40 -5.01 -9.28
CA CYS A 79 -13.53 -4.51 -7.91
C CYS A 79 -12.63 -5.31 -6.97
N GLU A 80 -11.78 -4.64 -6.21
CA GLU A 80 -10.87 -5.27 -5.25
C GLU A 80 -10.68 -4.39 -4.01
N ARG A 81 -10.43 -5.02 -2.85
CA ARG A 81 -10.02 -4.33 -1.63
C ARG A 81 -8.65 -3.68 -1.85
N ASN A 82 -8.54 -2.40 -1.56
CA ASN A 82 -7.29 -1.64 -1.60
C ASN A 82 -6.39 -2.06 -0.42
N GLN A 83 -5.52 -3.04 -0.64
CA GLN A 83 -4.55 -3.44 0.36
C GLN A 83 -3.36 -2.49 0.33
N THR A 84 -3.27 -1.59 1.31
CA THR A 84 -2.07 -0.80 1.53
C THR A 84 -0.92 -1.74 1.90
N VAL A 85 -0.05 -2.04 0.93
CA VAL A 85 1.17 -2.81 1.19
C VAL A 85 2.10 -1.94 2.03
N ARG A 86 2.10 -2.16 3.35
CA ARG A 86 3.13 -1.57 4.23
C ARG A 86 4.45 -2.23 3.91
N MET A 87 5.29 -1.58 3.10
CA MET A 87 6.70 -1.98 2.98
C MET A 87 7.35 -1.81 4.35
N GLN A 88 7.67 -2.92 5.01
CA GLN A 88 8.55 -2.87 6.17
C GLN A 88 9.96 -2.50 5.68
N PRO A 89 10.64 -1.54 6.32
CA PRO A 89 12.06 -1.35 6.06
C PRO A 89 12.80 -2.64 6.46
N SER A 90 13.61 -3.17 5.54
CA SER A 90 14.49 -4.30 5.84
C SER A 90 15.36 -3.94 7.04
N ARG A 91 15.30 -4.72 8.11
CA ARG A 91 16.23 -4.59 9.24
C ARG A 91 17.65 -4.80 8.72
N ARG A 92 18.38 -3.70 8.52
CA ARG A 92 19.84 -3.75 8.37
C ARG A 92 20.38 -4.19 9.73
N THR A 93 20.88 -5.42 9.81
CA THR A 93 21.64 -5.93 10.95
C THR A 93 22.85 -5.02 11.12
N THR A 94 22.85 -4.21 12.18
CA THR A 94 24.04 -3.48 12.62
C THR A 94 25.06 -4.48 13.16
N HIS A 95 26.33 -4.21 12.90
CA HIS A 95 27.49 -5.00 13.32
C HIS A 95 27.74 -4.88 14.85
N GLN A 96 26.69 -4.91 15.68
CA GLN A 96 26.74 -4.76 17.14
C GLN A 96 26.00 -5.88 17.92
N ASP A 97 25.30 -6.79 17.24
CA ASP A 97 24.64 -7.95 17.85
C ASP A 97 25.46 -9.26 17.79
N ILE A 98 26.76 -9.22 17.48
CA ILE A 98 27.60 -10.43 17.34
C ILE A 98 28.33 -10.79 18.65
N THR A 99 28.51 -9.86 19.58
CA THR A 99 29.39 -10.07 20.75
C THR A 99 28.61 -10.49 22.00
N LYS A 100 27.94 -11.65 21.98
CA LYS A 100 27.47 -12.30 23.23
C LYS A 100 27.13 -13.79 23.04
N ALA A 101 28.06 -14.56 22.50
CA ALA A 101 28.08 -16.01 22.70
C ALA A 101 29.50 -16.53 22.50
N ALA A 102 29.96 -17.36 23.45
CA ALA A 102 31.19 -18.15 23.47
C ALA A 102 32.46 -17.45 24.01
N ASP A 103 32.50 -17.34 25.34
CA ASP A 103 33.73 -17.41 26.13
C ASP A 103 33.81 -18.87 26.63
N GLU A 104 34.71 -19.70 26.08
CA GLU A 104 35.34 -20.91 26.67
C GLU A 104 36.14 -21.71 25.61
N GLU A 105 37.35 -21.24 25.26
CA GLU A 105 38.60 -22.00 25.04
C GLU A 105 39.66 -21.05 24.42
N SER A 106 40.66 -20.67 25.21
CA SER A 106 41.84 -19.89 24.82
C SER A 106 42.95 -20.83 24.28
N PRO A 107 44.11 -20.39 23.73
CA PRO A 107 44.63 -19.03 23.52
C PRO A 107 45.39 -18.81 22.16
N GLU A 108 45.88 -17.59 21.96
CA GLU A 108 47.08 -17.21 21.18
C GLU A 108 47.17 -17.56 19.68
N MET A 109 46.94 -16.54 18.83
CA MET A 109 47.97 -16.13 17.85
C MET A 109 48.03 -14.61 17.75
N GLN A 110 49.01 -14.03 18.44
CA GLN A 110 49.54 -12.71 18.10
C GLN A 110 50.26 -12.79 16.75
N ARG A 111 49.92 -11.90 15.81
CA ARG A 111 50.92 -11.25 14.97
C ARG A 111 50.59 -9.77 14.83
N SER A 112 51.22 -9.00 15.69
CA SER A 112 51.48 -7.59 15.50
C SER A 112 52.20 -7.37 14.18
N LEU A 113 51.75 -6.44 13.34
CA LEU A 113 52.67 -5.55 12.64
C LEU A 113 52.02 -4.16 12.54
N THR A 114 52.53 -3.33 13.42
CA THR A 114 52.36 -1.88 13.54
C THR A 114 52.90 -1.13 12.34
N SER A 115 52.29 0.04 12.11
CA SER A 115 52.90 1.29 11.68
C SER A 115 53.56 1.37 10.30
N SER A 116 53.00 2.24 9.47
CA SER A 116 53.75 3.37 8.93
C SER A 116 52.81 4.50 8.54
N ASP A 117 52.71 5.50 9.42
CA ASP A 117 52.55 6.90 9.01
C ASP A 117 53.58 7.21 7.92
N ILE A 118 53.13 7.64 6.73
CA ILE A 118 53.96 8.42 5.83
C ILE A 118 53.11 9.56 5.28
N HIS A 119 53.31 10.76 5.83
CA HIS A 119 52.98 12.00 5.15
C HIS A 119 53.84 12.07 3.88
N SER A 120 53.23 12.27 2.72
CA SER A 120 53.94 12.77 1.54
C SER A 120 53.01 13.62 0.70
N SER A 121 53.16 14.92 0.92
CA SER A 121 52.81 16.00 0.03
C SER A 121 53.05 15.64 -1.44
N SER A 122 52.13 16.00 -2.33
CA SER A 122 52.48 16.50 -3.65
C SER A 122 51.33 17.34 -4.24
N LYS A 123 51.67 18.60 -4.45
CA LYS A 123 50.99 19.63 -5.26
C LYS A 123 51.50 19.49 -6.69
N SER A 124 50.64 19.70 -7.71
CA SER A 124 50.87 19.99 -9.15
C SER A 124 49.91 19.12 -9.99
N SER A 125 49.13 19.62 -10.94
CA SER A 125 49.17 20.86 -11.72
C SER A 125 47.82 21.59 -11.75
#